data_AF-A0A2C6BFE8-F1
#
_entry.id   AF-A0A2C6BFE8-F1
#
_cell.length_a   1.000
_cell.length_b   1.000
_cell.length_c   1.000
_cell.angle_alpha   90.00
_cell.angle_beta   90.00
_cell.angle_gamma   90.00
#
_symmetry.space_group_name_H-M   'P 1'
#
loop_
_entity.id
_entity.type
_entity.pdbx_description
1 polymer ?
#
loop_
_entity_poly.entity_id
_entity_poly.type
_entity_poly.pdbx_seq_one_letter_code
_entity_poly.pdbx_strand_id
1 'polypeptide(L)'
;MNINEYNSQNMGKQVLVLEENEIKSLMHFSTIAKNESINGLIVSGSYAGFTDSYRLAVVRDTREELPGTDKVMMYPATVLEELKKAYSMAVLKDGKLAIQVGNEVSEYEPVNRERVPDIKVFIEGYEYGSHTKAKVVDKITDDVVWKMLKLIDSTDKKRYFSFEDGKLIVEAYPNGNSVLLLDVLELDNKKAKLKTTLNIKYTDLWLKYIKDNSFEIVLATSNRNAIQFSKDNLFYIVMPVALRD
;
A
#
# COMPACT_ATOMS: atom_id res chain seq x y z
N MET A 1 5.53 -29.42 -4.83
CA MET A 1 4.51 -30.39 -5.35
C MET A 1 3.99 -29.88 -6.69
N ASN A 2 3.54 -30.74 -7.61
CA ASN A 2 2.91 -30.25 -8.84
C ASN A 2 1.57 -29.56 -8.54
N ILE A 3 1.23 -28.48 -9.25
CA ILE A 3 0.00 -27.69 -9.01
C ILE A 3 -1.29 -28.51 -9.10
N ASN A 4 -1.39 -29.47 -10.01
CA ASN A 4 -2.60 -30.27 -10.17
C ASN A 4 -2.83 -31.19 -8.96
N GLU A 5 -1.75 -31.82 -8.49
CA GLU A 5 -1.77 -32.63 -7.27
C GLU A 5 -2.08 -31.76 -6.05
N TYR A 6 -1.43 -30.59 -5.96
CA TYR A 6 -1.61 -29.66 -4.86
C TYR A 6 -3.06 -29.17 -4.75
N ASN A 7 -3.64 -28.74 -5.86
CA ASN A 7 -5.03 -28.29 -5.91
C ASN A 7 -5.99 -29.42 -5.55
N SER A 8 -5.76 -30.64 -6.05
CA SER A 8 -6.57 -31.80 -5.68
C SER A 8 -6.54 -32.10 -4.18
N GLN A 9 -5.40 -31.90 -3.51
CA GLN A 9 -5.25 -32.16 -2.08
C GLN A 9 -5.79 -31.01 -1.20
N ASN A 10 -5.83 -29.79 -1.73
CA ASN A 10 -6.15 -28.58 -0.97
C ASN A 10 -7.44 -27.87 -1.41
N MET A 11 -8.24 -28.49 -2.26
CA MET A 11 -9.55 -27.97 -2.67
C MET A 11 -10.44 -27.67 -1.46
N GLY A 12 -10.93 -26.43 -1.36
CA GLY A 12 -11.79 -25.98 -0.26
C GLY A 12 -11.07 -25.72 1.06
N LYS A 13 -9.74 -25.77 1.07
CA LYS A 13 -8.90 -25.44 2.23
C LYS A 13 -8.32 -24.02 2.17
N GLN A 14 -8.44 -23.34 1.03
CA GLN A 14 -8.00 -21.95 0.91
C GLN A 14 -8.90 -21.03 1.74
N VAL A 15 -8.30 -20.01 2.34
CA VAL A 15 -8.99 -18.90 3.02
C VAL A 15 -8.72 -17.55 2.36
N LEU A 16 -7.65 -17.47 1.58
CA LEU A 16 -7.28 -16.32 0.77
C LEU A 16 -6.50 -16.85 -0.42
N VAL A 17 -6.71 -16.31 -1.61
CA VAL A 17 -5.85 -16.51 -2.78
C VAL A 17 -5.51 -15.13 -3.34
N LEU A 18 -4.36 -14.98 -4.00
CA LEU A 18 -4.08 -13.86 -4.90
C LEU A 18 -3.53 -14.41 -6.22
N GLU A 19 -3.94 -13.80 -7.32
CA GLU A 19 -3.49 -14.13 -8.67
C GLU A 19 -2.28 -13.28 -9.09
N GLU A 20 -1.65 -13.65 -10.20
CA GLU A 20 -0.40 -13.07 -10.67
C GLU A 20 -0.42 -11.53 -10.73
N ASN A 21 -1.49 -10.91 -11.24
CA ASN A 21 -1.57 -9.46 -11.36
C ASN A 21 -1.74 -8.74 -10.02
N GLU A 22 -2.44 -9.38 -9.08
CA GLU A 22 -2.61 -8.91 -7.70
C GLU A 22 -1.27 -8.96 -6.97
N ILE A 23 -0.55 -10.09 -7.10
CA ILE A 23 0.80 -10.27 -6.55
C ILE A 23 1.76 -9.25 -7.17
N LYS A 24 1.77 -9.07 -8.50
CA LYS A 24 2.62 -8.07 -9.17
C LYS A 24 2.36 -6.66 -8.65
N SER A 25 1.09 -6.30 -8.46
CA SER A 25 0.70 -5.00 -7.90
C SER A 25 1.22 -4.83 -6.48
N LEU A 26 1.05 -5.84 -5.63
CA LEU A 26 1.58 -5.82 -4.27
C LEU A 26 3.12 -5.73 -4.26
N MET A 27 3.80 -6.51 -5.10
CA MET A 27 5.26 -6.61 -5.15
C MET A 27 5.95 -5.32 -5.62
N HIS A 28 5.24 -4.42 -6.31
CA HIS A 28 5.72 -3.05 -6.55
C HIS A 28 6.10 -2.33 -5.24
N PHE A 29 5.40 -2.65 -4.16
CA PHE A 29 5.58 -2.06 -2.84
C PHE A 29 6.44 -2.91 -1.90
N SER A 30 7.07 -3.99 -2.38
CA SER A 30 7.90 -4.91 -1.56
C SER A 30 9.04 -4.24 -0.80
N THR A 31 9.49 -3.05 -1.22
CA THR A 31 10.51 -2.27 -0.49
C THR A 31 10.06 -1.80 0.90
N ILE A 32 8.75 -1.78 1.18
CA ILE A 32 8.18 -1.49 2.50
C ILE A 32 8.57 -2.59 3.50
N ALA A 33 8.59 -3.85 3.06
CA ALA A 33 8.93 -5.01 3.89
C ALA A 33 10.45 -5.16 4.19
N LYS A 34 11.23 -4.08 4.06
CA LYS A 34 12.65 -4.03 4.43
C LYS A 34 12.91 -3.50 5.85
N ASN A 35 11.85 -3.11 6.58
CA ASN A 35 11.99 -2.69 7.98
C ASN A 35 12.37 -3.89 8.86
N GLU A 36 13.44 -3.78 9.66
CA GLU A 36 13.99 -4.90 10.45
C GLU A 36 12.98 -5.54 11.40
N SER A 37 12.07 -4.74 11.97
CA SER A 37 11.07 -5.24 12.92
C SER A 37 9.89 -5.96 12.25
N ILE A 38 9.55 -5.58 11.00
CA ILE A 38 8.40 -6.09 10.23
C ILE A 38 8.85 -6.35 8.78
N ASN A 39 9.71 -7.36 8.59
CA ASN A 39 10.22 -7.76 7.28
C ASN A 39 9.55 -9.03 6.78
N GLY A 40 8.52 -8.87 5.95
CA GLY A 40 7.81 -10.01 5.38
C GLY A 40 6.44 -9.66 4.85
N LEU A 41 5.72 -10.69 4.41
CA LEU A 41 4.32 -10.60 4.03
C LEU A 41 3.45 -10.74 5.29
N ILE A 42 2.50 -9.84 5.48
CA ILE A 42 1.47 -9.96 6.51
C ILE A 42 0.16 -10.36 5.83
N VAL A 43 -0.58 -11.27 6.45
CA VAL A 43 -1.93 -11.64 6.04
C VAL A 43 -2.87 -11.45 7.24
N SER A 44 -3.97 -10.73 7.04
CA SER A 44 -5.04 -10.57 8.04
C SER A 44 -6.38 -10.37 7.35
N GLY A 45 -7.43 -11.07 7.77
CA GLY A 45 -8.71 -11.05 7.09
C GLY A 45 -8.59 -11.50 5.63
N SER A 46 -9.17 -10.72 4.72
CA SER A 46 -9.04 -10.89 3.28
C SER A 46 -7.85 -10.13 2.68
N TYR A 47 -6.91 -9.64 3.50
CA TYR A 47 -5.83 -8.77 3.04
C TYR A 47 -4.46 -9.46 3.15
N ALA A 48 -3.61 -9.22 2.15
CA ALA A 48 -2.20 -9.54 2.21
C ALA A 48 -1.37 -8.30 1.85
N GLY A 49 -0.29 -8.02 2.59
CA GLY A 49 0.54 -6.86 2.29
C GLY A 49 1.74 -6.60 3.18
N PHE A 50 2.25 -5.36 3.09
CA PHE A 50 3.49 -4.90 3.70
C PHE A 50 3.27 -3.60 4.48
N THR A 51 3.93 -3.46 5.62
CA THR A 51 3.94 -2.22 6.40
C THR A 51 5.32 -1.95 6.98
N ASP A 52 5.67 -0.67 7.08
CA ASP A 52 6.86 -0.19 7.80
C ASP A 52 6.48 0.68 9.00
N SER A 53 5.24 0.56 9.50
CA SER A 53 4.56 1.38 10.51
C SER A 53 4.11 2.77 10.08
N TYR A 54 4.68 3.33 9.00
CA TYR A 54 4.32 4.68 8.51
C TYR A 54 3.51 4.65 7.23
N ARG A 55 3.52 3.52 6.54
CA ARG A 55 2.71 3.25 5.35
C ARG A 55 2.40 1.77 5.25
N LEU A 56 1.29 1.48 4.57
CA LEU A 56 0.75 0.15 4.37
C LEU A 56 0.41 -0.01 2.90
N ALA A 57 0.84 -1.10 2.27
CA ALA A 57 0.40 -1.51 0.93
C ALA A 57 -0.20 -2.90 1.02
N VAL A 58 -1.45 -3.05 0.61
CA VAL A 58 -2.22 -4.29 0.79
C VAL A 58 -3.08 -4.55 -0.43
N VAL A 59 -3.21 -5.82 -0.79
CA VAL A 59 -4.22 -6.28 -1.74
C VAL A 59 -5.29 -7.04 -0.97
N ARG A 60 -6.55 -6.73 -1.29
CA ARG A 60 -7.72 -7.43 -0.79
C ARG A 60 -8.09 -8.55 -1.75
N ASP A 61 -8.23 -9.75 -1.23
CA ASP A 61 -8.92 -10.82 -1.91
C ASP A 61 -10.42 -10.50 -2.06
N THR A 62 -10.89 -10.47 -3.30
CA THR A 62 -12.26 -10.10 -3.65
C THR A 62 -13.19 -11.30 -3.85
N ARG A 63 -12.67 -12.53 -3.72
CA ARG A 63 -13.48 -13.75 -3.83
C ARG A 63 -14.39 -13.93 -2.61
N GLU A 64 -15.69 -13.76 -2.83
CA GLU A 64 -16.71 -13.79 -1.77
C GLU A 64 -16.83 -15.16 -1.08
N GLU A 65 -16.46 -16.23 -1.78
CA GLU A 65 -16.49 -17.60 -1.27
C GLU A 65 -15.36 -17.89 -0.27
N LEU A 66 -14.32 -17.06 -0.22
CA LEU A 66 -13.21 -17.24 0.68
C LEU A 66 -13.39 -16.40 1.96
N PRO A 67 -13.35 -17.03 3.15
CA PRO A 67 -13.69 -16.34 4.39
C PRO A 67 -12.63 -15.32 4.87
N GLY A 68 -11.44 -15.33 4.30
CA GLY A 68 -10.27 -14.70 4.90
C GLY A 68 -9.79 -15.43 6.16
N THR A 69 -8.77 -14.89 6.80
CA THR A 69 -8.21 -15.43 8.05
C THR A 69 -8.64 -14.62 9.27
N ASP A 70 -8.99 -15.31 10.36
CA ASP A 70 -9.24 -14.69 11.67
C ASP A 70 -7.95 -14.44 12.47
N LYS A 71 -6.81 -14.95 11.96
CA LYS A 71 -5.49 -14.77 12.57
C LYS A 71 -4.64 -13.85 11.73
N VAL A 72 -3.89 -12.98 12.40
CA VAL A 72 -2.79 -12.24 11.79
C VAL A 72 -1.62 -13.21 11.60
N MET A 73 -1.21 -13.40 10.36
CA MET A 73 -0.07 -14.25 9.99
C MET A 73 1.03 -13.39 9.37
N MET A 74 2.27 -13.77 9.62
CA MET A 74 3.42 -13.14 9.00
C MET A 74 4.30 -14.22 8.39
N TYR A 75 4.78 -14.01 7.17
CA TYR A 75 5.70 -14.90 6.48
C TYR A 75 7.03 -14.18 6.27
N PRO A 76 8.16 -14.90 6.37
CA PRO A 76 9.48 -14.29 6.37
C PRO A 76 9.80 -13.60 5.04
N ALA A 77 10.68 -12.60 5.06
CA ALA A 77 11.09 -11.86 3.87
C ALA A 77 11.61 -12.73 2.70
N THR A 78 12.04 -13.98 2.96
CA THR A 78 12.45 -14.93 1.93
C THR A 78 11.33 -15.26 0.93
N VAL A 79 10.05 -15.24 1.37
CA VAL A 79 8.91 -15.52 0.48
C VAL A 79 8.75 -14.44 -0.58
N LEU A 80 9.24 -13.23 -0.33
CA LEU A 80 9.13 -12.11 -1.27
C LEU A 80 9.92 -12.37 -2.56
N GLU A 81 11.01 -13.12 -2.49
CA GLU A 81 11.79 -13.48 -3.69
C GLU A 81 11.05 -14.47 -4.58
N GLU A 82 10.24 -15.36 -3.99
CA GLU A 82 9.36 -16.25 -4.75
C GLU A 82 8.15 -15.53 -5.31
N LEU A 83 7.52 -14.64 -4.54
CA LEU A 83 6.38 -13.85 -4.99
C LEU A 83 6.68 -13.00 -6.24
N LYS A 84 7.95 -12.60 -6.46
CA LYS A 84 8.37 -11.92 -7.71
C LYS A 84 8.13 -12.75 -8.98
N LYS A 85 8.06 -14.08 -8.84
CA LYS A 85 7.93 -15.05 -9.94
C LYS A 85 6.62 -15.83 -9.86
N ALA A 86 5.79 -15.56 -8.86
CA ALA A 86 4.61 -16.35 -8.56
C ALA A 86 3.47 -16.06 -9.55
N TYR A 87 2.77 -17.12 -9.94
CA TYR A 87 1.52 -17.05 -10.71
C TYR A 87 0.29 -16.97 -9.81
N SER A 88 0.39 -17.55 -8.61
CA SER A 88 -0.63 -17.42 -7.59
C SER A 88 -0.01 -17.64 -6.21
N MET A 89 -0.73 -17.18 -5.19
CA MET A 89 -0.48 -17.57 -3.80
C MET A 89 -1.80 -17.87 -3.13
N ALA A 90 -1.79 -18.80 -2.17
CA ALA A 90 -2.95 -19.11 -1.35
C ALA A 90 -2.54 -19.20 0.12
N VAL A 91 -3.41 -18.78 1.01
CA VAL A 91 -3.31 -19.09 2.43
C VAL A 91 -4.34 -20.16 2.76
N LEU A 92 -3.90 -21.20 3.45
CA LEU A 92 -4.74 -22.32 3.85
C LEU A 92 -5.33 -22.13 5.25
N LYS A 93 -6.38 -22.89 5.57
CA LYS A 93 -7.03 -22.90 6.89
C LYS A 93 -6.09 -23.25 8.05
N ASP A 94 -5.04 -24.02 7.79
CA ASP A 94 -4.00 -24.34 8.79
C ASP A 94 -2.96 -23.22 8.96
N GLY A 95 -3.07 -22.16 8.17
CA GLY A 95 -2.22 -20.97 8.23
C GLY A 95 -1.00 -21.01 7.31
N LYS A 96 -0.81 -22.08 6.54
CA LYS A 96 0.31 -22.14 5.60
C LYS A 96 0.09 -21.23 4.39
N LEU A 97 1.17 -20.62 3.93
CA LEU A 97 1.22 -19.92 2.66
C LEU A 97 1.73 -20.87 1.58
N ALA A 98 0.92 -21.09 0.55
CA ALA A 98 1.28 -21.79 -0.67
C ALA A 98 1.63 -20.77 -1.76
N ILE A 99 2.77 -20.93 -2.42
CA ILE A 99 3.17 -20.08 -3.55
C ILE A 99 3.37 -20.96 -4.76
N GLN A 100 2.69 -20.63 -5.86
CA GLN A 100 2.85 -21.30 -7.14
C GLN A 100 3.84 -20.55 -8.01
N VAL A 101 4.91 -21.22 -8.44
CA VAL A 101 5.84 -20.76 -9.47
C VAL A 101 5.88 -21.80 -10.59
N GLY A 102 5.41 -21.43 -11.78
CA GLY A 102 5.27 -22.40 -12.86
C GLY A 102 4.25 -23.49 -12.49
N ASN A 103 4.69 -24.74 -12.59
CA ASN A 103 3.89 -25.92 -12.21
C ASN A 103 4.17 -26.41 -10.79
N GLU A 104 5.02 -25.73 -10.03
CA GLU A 104 5.44 -26.13 -8.70
C GLU A 104 4.80 -25.25 -7.63
N VAL A 105 4.44 -25.88 -6.51
CA VAL A 105 3.95 -25.22 -5.30
C VAL A 105 4.89 -25.49 -4.13
N SER A 106 5.29 -24.41 -3.46
CA SER A 106 6.05 -24.40 -2.21
C SER A 106 5.17 -23.94 -1.06
N GLU A 107 5.32 -24.56 0.11
CA GLU A 107 4.60 -24.16 1.34
C GLU A 107 5.53 -23.47 2.34
N TYR A 108 4.99 -22.48 3.04
CA TYR A 108 5.67 -21.70 4.06
C TYR A 108 4.84 -21.63 5.33
N GLU A 109 5.50 -21.91 6.45
CA GLU A 109 4.93 -21.70 7.78
C GLU A 109 4.99 -20.20 8.15
N PRO A 110 3.98 -19.69 8.88
CA PRO A 110 4.05 -18.35 9.44
C PRO A 110 5.13 -18.28 10.52
N VAL A 111 5.81 -17.14 10.61
CA VAL A 111 6.78 -16.87 11.68
C VAL A 111 6.07 -16.30 12.90
N ASN A 112 6.43 -16.79 14.08
CA ASN A 112 5.94 -16.23 15.33
C ASN A 112 6.71 -14.93 15.64
N ARG A 113 6.01 -13.80 15.73
CA ARG A 113 6.56 -12.52 16.20
C ARG A 113 5.64 -11.92 17.23
N GLU A 114 6.23 -11.33 18.27
CA GLU A 114 5.48 -10.77 19.40
C GLU A 114 4.54 -9.63 19.00
N ARG A 115 4.81 -8.91 17.90
CA ARG A 115 4.04 -7.72 17.49
C ARG A 115 3.92 -7.60 15.97
N VAL A 116 3.07 -8.44 15.38
CA VAL A 116 2.64 -8.27 13.97
C VAL A 116 1.42 -7.33 13.95
N PRO A 117 1.45 -6.19 13.23
CA PRO A 117 0.29 -5.31 13.12
C PRO A 117 -0.87 -6.01 12.41
N ASP A 118 -2.07 -5.85 12.96
CA ASP A 118 -3.30 -6.29 12.30
C ASP A 118 -3.69 -5.29 11.20
N ILE A 119 -3.22 -5.54 9.97
CA ILE A 119 -3.47 -4.69 8.81
C ILE A 119 -4.96 -4.50 8.51
N LYS A 120 -5.81 -5.49 8.84
CA LYS A 120 -7.27 -5.41 8.63
C LYS A 120 -7.87 -4.28 9.46
N VAL A 121 -7.47 -4.18 10.73
CA VAL A 121 -7.96 -3.14 11.65
C VAL A 121 -7.61 -1.74 11.14
N PHE A 122 -6.44 -1.56 10.53
CA PHE A 122 -6.08 -0.26 9.96
C PHE A 122 -6.94 0.07 8.74
N ILE A 123 -7.24 -0.89 7.88
CA ILE A 123 -8.03 -0.63 6.66
C ILE A 123 -9.50 -0.38 7.01
N GLU A 124 -10.07 -1.18 7.90
CA GLU A 124 -11.51 -1.15 8.23
C GLU A 124 -11.85 -0.17 9.37
N GLY A 125 -10.87 0.18 10.21
CA GLY A 125 -11.08 0.98 11.42
C GLY A 125 -10.87 2.48 11.27
N TYR A 126 -10.32 2.98 10.15
CA TYR A 126 -10.18 4.43 9.95
C TYR A 126 -11.50 5.08 9.56
N GLU A 127 -11.91 6.09 10.33
CA GLU A 127 -12.97 7.01 9.92
C GLU A 127 -12.47 7.94 8.81
N TYR A 128 -12.89 7.61 7.61
CA TYR A 128 -12.60 8.37 6.43
C TYR A 128 -13.63 9.47 6.19
N GLY A 129 -13.16 10.67 5.83
CA GLY A 129 -14.02 11.85 5.69
C GLY A 129 -14.63 11.98 4.30
N SER A 130 -13.78 12.13 3.28
CA SER A 130 -14.24 12.37 1.91
C SER A 130 -13.54 11.47 0.91
N HIS A 131 -14.31 10.97 -0.05
CA HIS A 131 -13.84 10.18 -1.17
C HIS A 131 -13.72 11.08 -2.41
N THR A 132 -12.66 10.88 -3.19
CA THR A 132 -12.50 11.53 -4.48
C THR A 132 -11.73 10.64 -5.42
N LYS A 133 -12.21 10.57 -6.66
CA LYS A 133 -11.38 10.11 -7.76
C LYS A 133 -10.30 11.16 -8.05
N ALA A 134 -9.13 10.69 -8.40
CA ALA A 134 -7.97 11.50 -8.70
C ALA A 134 -7.28 11.02 -9.98
N LYS A 135 -6.63 11.96 -10.67
CA LYS A 135 -5.74 11.69 -11.79
C LYS A 135 -4.43 12.42 -11.58
N VAL A 136 -3.34 11.79 -11.97
CA VAL A 136 -2.00 12.38 -11.93
C VAL A 136 -1.90 13.49 -12.98
N VAL A 137 -1.34 14.65 -12.59
CA VAL A 137 -0.96 15.70 -13.55
C VAL A 137 0.19 15.16 -14.40
N ASP A 138 0.03 15.22 -15.72
CA ASP A 138 0.90 14.53 -16.69
C ASP A 138 2.40 14.68 -16.35
N LYS A 139 3.09 13.52 -16.26
CA LYS A 139 4.54 13.40 -16.05
C LYS A 139 5.08 13.98 -14.73
N ILE A 140 4.26 14.11 -13.68
CA ILE A 140 4.73 14.62 -12.38
C ILE A 140 5.91 13.83 -11.80
N THR A 141 5.98 12.52 -12.01
CA THR A 141 7.09 11.69 -11.48
C THR A 141 8.41 11.97 -12.19
N ASP A 142 8.35 12.54 -13.39
CA ASP A 142 9.48 13.00 -14.18
C ASP A 142 9.82 14.48 -14.01
N ASP A 143 8.91 15.25 -13.42
CA ASP A 143 9.06 16.67 -13.16
C ASP A 143 10.32 16.97 -12.33
N VAL A 144 11.03 18.03 -12.73
CA VAL A 144 12.31 18.39 -12.12
C VAL A 144 12.10 18.92 -10.70
N VAL A 145 11.04 19.70 -10.46
CA VAL A 145 10.72 20.23 -9.13
C VAL A 145 10.33 19.07 -8.21
N TRP A 146 9.49 18.14 -8.67
CA TRP A 146 9.14 16.94 -7.93
C TRP A 146 10.38 16.11 -7.55
N LYS A 147 11.30 15.90 -8.50
CA LYS A 147 12.59 15.23 -8.26
C LYS A 147 13.44 15.96 -7.23
N MET A 148 13.54 17.29 -7.30
CA MET A 148 14.27 18.10 -6.31
C MET A 148 13.66 17.99 -4.91
N LEU A 149 12.32 18.04 -4.80
CA LEU A 149 11.64 17.95 -3.52
C LEU A 149 11.89 16.61 -2.81
N LYS A 150 12.23 15.53 -3.53
CA LYS A 150 12.59 14.23 -2.94
C LYS A 150 14.00 14.18 -2.34
N LEU A 151 14.91 15.04 -2.82
CA LEU A 151 16.32 15.08 -2.39
C LEU A 151 16.50 15.88 -1.10
N ILE A 152 15.65 16.88 -0.88
CA ILE A 152 15.70 17.69 0.33
C ILE A 152 15.26 16.81 1.51
N ASP A 153 16.02 16.82 2.60
CA ASP A 153 15.63 16.13 3.83
C ASP A 153 14.38 16.79 4.44
N SER A 154 13.42 15.97 4.90
CA SER A 154 12.11 16.44 5.36
C SER A 154 12.14 17.12 6.73
N THR A 155 13.25 16.98 7.46
CA THR A 155 13.45 17.56 8.80
C THR A 155 13.66 19.07 8.76
N ASP A 156 14.25 19.61 7.70
CA ASP A 156 14.62 21.03 7.65
C ASP A 156 13.56 21.94 6.99
N LYS A 157 12.58 21.39 6.26
CA LYS A 157 11.70 22.20 5.39
C LYS A 157 10.24 21.76 5.42
N LYS A 158 9.37 22.71 5.80
CA LYS A 158 7.90 22.57 5.78
C LYS A 158 7.42 22.24 4.36
N ARG A 159 6.86 21.05 4.16
CA ARG A 159 6.15 20.64 2.93
C ARG A 159 4.72 20.28 3.27
N TYR A 160 3.79 20.93 2.61
CA TYR A 160 2.37 20.74 2.81
C TYR A 160 1.75 20.17 1.54
N PHE A 161 0.86 19.21 1.75
CA PHE A 161 0.03 18.59 0.75
C PHE A 161 -1.38 19.15 0.97
N SER A 162 -1.79 20.05 0.08
CA SER A 162 -3.07 20.76 0.14
C SER A 162 -4.03 20.15 -0.88
N PHE A 163 -5.05 19.45 -0.39
CA PHE A 163 -6.19 18.99 -1.17
C PHE A 163 -7.24 20.10 -1.15
N GLU A 164 -7.35 20.87 -2.22
CA GLU A 164 -8.29 21.98 -2.33
C GLU A 164 -8.61 22.30 -3.79
N ASP A 165 -9.78 22.91 -4.03
CA ASP A 165 -10.22 23.40 -5.34
C ASP A 165 -10.10 22.39 -6.49
N GLY A 166 -10.26 21.10 -6.18
CA GLY A 166 -10.17 20.00 -7.15
C GLY A 166 -8.74 19.62 -7.51
N LYS A 167 -7.76 19.91 -6.65
CA LYS A 167 -6.35 19.58 -6.87
C LYS A 167 -5.67 19.08 -5.61
N LEU A 168 -4.58 18.32 -5.81
CA LEU A 168 -3.52 18.20 -4.82
C LEU A 168 -2.39 19.14 -5.21
N ILE A 169 -2.15 20.16 -4.38
CA ILE A 169 -1.06 21.12 -4.53
C ILE A 169 -0.02 20.83 -3.45
N VAL A 170 1.24 20.70 -3.87
CA VAL A 170 2.37 20.60 -2.95
C VAL A 170 3.00 21.97 -2.78
N GLU A 171 2.94 22.46 -1.54
CA GLU A 171 3.53 23.71 -1.10
C GLU A 171 4.81 23.40 -0.32
N ALA A 172 5.96 23.87 -0.81
CA ALA A 172 7.25 23.63 -0.19
C ALA A 172 8.00 24.94 0.05
N TYR A 173 8.81 24.98 1.11
CA TYR A 173 9.66 26.12 1.46
C TYR A 173 11.15 25.74 1.43
N PRO A 174 11.79 25.66 0.24
CA PRO A 174 13.17 25.18 0.11
C PRO A 174 14.23 26.03 0.82
N ASN A 175 13.93 27.26 1.20
CA ASN A 175 14.87 28.15 1.88
C ASN A 175 14.19 28.95 3.02
N GLY A 176 13.01 28.51 3.45
CA GLY A 176 12.18 29.18 4.47
C GLY A 176 11.44 30.45 4.00
N ASN A 177 11.90 31.10 2.92
CA ASN A 177 11.40 32.41 2.49
C ASN A 177 10.67 32.38 1.13
N SER A 178 11.00 31.42 0.28
CA SER A 178 10.41 31.23 -1.05
C SER A 178 9.48 30.03 -1.02
N VAL A 179 8.28 30.20 -1.55
CA VAL A 179 7.30 29.14 -1.72
C VAL A 179 7.42 28.54 -3.13
N LEU A 180 7.48 27.21 -3.21
CA LEU A 180 7.25 26.46 -4.44
C LEU A 180 5.85 25.84 -4.34
N LEU A 181 5.05 26.04 -5.38
CA LEU A 181 3.75 25.41 -5.56
C LEU A 181 3.82 24.48 -6.76
N LEU A 182 3.35 23.26 -6.58
CA LEU A 182 3.36 22.24 -7.62
C LEU A 182 2.01 21.50 -7.61
N ASP A 183 1.29 21.57 -8.73
CA ASP A 183 0.07 20.78 -8.94
C ASP A 183 0.47 19.33 -9.22
N VAL A 184 0.00 18.41 -8.38
CA VAL A 184 0.36 16.99 -8.43
C VAL A 184 -0.78 16.14 -8.97
N LEU A 185 -2.02 16.41 -8.51
CA LEU A 185 -3.21 15.67 -8.90
C LEU A 185 -4.34 16.61 -9.27
N GLU A 186 -5.20 16.15 -10.17
CA GLU A 186 -6.55 16.65 -10.37
C GLU A 186 -7.53 15.74 -9.58
N LEU A 187 -8.51 16.35 -8.92
CA LEU A 187 -9.51 15.68 -8.07
C LEU A 187 -10.92 16.01 -8.58
N ASP A 188 -11.77 14.99 -8.67
CA ASP A 188 -13.18 15.19 -9.04
C ASP A 188 -13.94 15.98 -7.95
N ASN A 189 -13.61 15.76 -6.68
CA ASN A 189 -14.23 16.46 -5.56
C ASN A 189 -13.59 17.84 -5.30
N LYS A 190 -14.15 18.89 -5.93
CA LYS A 190 -13.73 20.28 -5.72
C LYS A 190 -14.00 20.84 -4.32
N LYS A 191 -14.79 20.13 -3.49
CA LYS A 191 -15.10 20.54 -2.11
C LYS A 191 -14.13 19.95 -1.09
N ALA A 192 -13.26 19.01 -1.50
CA ALA A 192 -12.22 18.47 -0.63
C ALA A 192 -11.36 19.62 -0.08
N LYS A 193 -11.14 19.63 1.24
CA LYS A 193 -10.31 20.61 1.93
C LYS A 193 -9.50 19.90 3.02
N LEU A 194 -8.23 19.65 2.75
CA LEU A 194 -7.30 19.07 3.71
C LEU A 194 -5.89 19.59 3.44
N LYS A 195 -5.26 20.20 4.46
CA LYS A 195 -3.83 20.53 4.42
C LYS A 195 -3.10 19.66 5.42
N THR A 196 -2.20 18.80 4.94
CA THR A 196 -1.44 17.85 5.77
C THR A 196 0.04 17.81 5.38
N THR A 197 0.83 17.03 6.10
CA THR A 197 2.24 16.75 5.81
C THR A 197 2.39 15.29 5.42
N LEU A 198 2.87 14.99 4.22
CA LEU A 198 3.16 13.62 3.76
C LEU A 198 4.64 13.47 3.46
N ASN A 199 5.14 12.23 3.58
CA ASN A 199 6.47 11.92 3.08
C ASN A 199 6.42 11.82 1.55
N ILE A 200 7.09 12.74 0.86
CA ILE A 200 7.09 12.80 -0.60
C ILE A 200 7.59 11.52 -1.26
N LYS A 201 8.53 10.78 -0.64
CA LYS A 201 9.02 9.50 -1.18
C LYS A 201 7.95 8.41 -1.12
N TYR A 202 7.02 8.50 -0.18
CA TYR A 202 5.91 7.55 -0.04
C TYR A 202 4.84 7.86 -1.08
N THR A 203 4.49 9.13 -1.24
CA THR A 203 3.60 9.58 -2.32
C THR A 203 4.19 9.27 -3.70
N ASP A 204 5.48 9.52 -3.94
CA ASP A 204 6.17 9.20 -5.20
C ASP A 204 6.10 7.72 -5.56
N LEU A 205 6.16 6.82 -4.58
CA LEU A 205 6.03 5.38 -4.80
C LEU A 205 4.64 5.04 -5.38
N TRP A 206 3.58 5.60 -4.80
CA TRP A 206 2.22 5.45 -5.35
C TRP A 206 2.10 6.04 -6.76
N LEU A 207 2.60 7.26 -6.96
CA LEU A 207 2.51 7.94 -8.26
C LEU A 207 3.24 7.17 -9.38
N LYS A 208 4.36 6.52 -9.06
CA LYS A 208 5.09 5.65 -10.01
C LYS A 208 4.32 4.37 -10.35
N TYR A 209 3.58 3.81 -9.41
CA TYR A 209 2.72 2.66 -9.65
C TYR A 209 1.55 3.04 -10.57
N ILE A 210 0.83 4.11 -10.22
CA ILE A 210 -0.41 4.48 -10.91
C ILE A 210 -0.17 5.08 -12.30
N LYS A 211 0.96 5.79 -12.49
CA LYS A 211 1.30 6.52 -13.71
C LYS A 211 0.18 7.49 -14.08
N ASP A 212 -0.36 7.41 -15.29
CA ASP A 212 -1.38 8.35 -15.80
C ASP A 212 -2.82 7.84 -15.59
N ASN A 213 -3.00 6.74 -14.85
CA ASN A 213 -4.32 6.18 -14.58
C ASN A 213 -5.05 6.96 -13.49
N SER A 214 -6.38 6.92 -13.53
CA SER A 214 -7.19 7.38 -12.40
C SER A 214 -7.20 6.37 -11.25
N PHE A 215 -7.39 6.87 -10.04
CA PHE A 215 -7.45 6.10 -8.80
C PHE A 215 -8.34 6.82 -7.79
N GLU A 216 -8.66 6.15 -6.69
CA GLU A 216 -9.45 6.70 -5.59
C GLU A 216 -8.55 7.21 -4.48
N ILE A 217 -8.95 8.32 -3.85
CA ILE A 217 -8.35 8.87 -2.65
C ILE A 217 -9.42 8.98 -1.60
N VAL A 218 -9.07 8.53 -0.41
CA VAL A 218 -9.87 8.74 0.78
C VAL A 218 -9.11 9.67 1.72
N LEU A 219 -9.65 10.89 1.86
CA LEU A 219 -9.12 11.92 2.72
C LEU A 219 -9.77 11.82 4.09
N ALA A 220 -8.95 11.86 5.12
CA ALA A 220 -9.44 11.93 6.48
C ALA A 220 -9.99 13.32 6.84
N THR A 221 -10.79 13.38 7.90
CA THR A 221 -11.37 14.62 8.44
C THR A 221 -10.34 15.52 9.15
N SER A 222 -9.17 14.97 9.48
CA SER A 222 -8.10 15.64 10.22
C SER A 222 -6.75 15.48 9.53
N ASN A 223 -5.88 16.48 9.64
CA ASN A 223 -4.50 16.42 9.13
C ASN A 223 -3.59 15.46 9.91
N ARG A 224 -4.09 14.90 11.02
CA ARG A 224 -3.47 13.90 11.87
C ARG A 224 -3.98 12.47 11.60
N ASN A 225 -4.67 12.24 10.50
CA ASN A 225 -5.17 10.92 10.14
C ASN A 225 -4.54 10.44 8.83
N ALA A 226 -4.51 9.13 8.63
CA ALA A 226 -3.95 8.51 7.44
C ALA A 226 -4.71 8.92 6.17
N ILE A 227 -3.99 8.99 5.05
CA ILE A 227 -4.60 9.14 3.72
C ILE A 227 -4.51 7.79 3.02
N GLN A 228 -5.63 7.35 2.45
CA GLN A 228 -5.69 6.14 1.65
C GLN A 228 -5.73 6.50 0.17
N PHE A 229 -4.90 5.81 -0.60
CA PHE A 229 -4.95 5.74 -2.04
C PHE A 229 -5.39 4.32 -2.42
N SER A 230 -6.25 4.17 -3.42
CA SER A 230 -6.69 2.84 -3.85
C SER A 230 -6.95 2.76 -5.35
N LYS A 231 -6.65 1.60 -5.92
CA LYS A 231 -7.01 1.24 -7.29
C LYS A 231 -7.37 -0.23 -7.31
N ASP A 232 -8.54 -0.54 -7.88
CA ASP A 232 -9.10 -1.88 -7.87
C ASP A 232 -9.15 -2.43 -6.43
N ASN A 233 -8.49 -3.54 -6.15
CA ASN A 233 -8.39 -4.14 -4.81
C ASN A 233 -7.07 -3.85 -4.09
N LEU A 234 -6.22 -2.96 -4.62
CA LEU A 234 -5.01 -2.49 -3.97
C LEU A 234 -5.30 -1.23 -3.15
N PHE A 235 -4.88 -1.24 -1.89
CA PHE A 235 -4.94 -0.10 -0.98
C PHE A 235 -3.53 0.28 -0.54
N TYR A 236 -3.25 1.58 -0.55
CA TYR A 236 -2.01 2.18 -0.10
C TYR A 236 -2.29 3.30 0.88
N ILE A 237 -1.95 3.09 2.14
CA ILE A 237 -2.24 4.02 3.24
C ILE A 237 -0.95 4.68 3.67
N VAL A 238 -0.97 6.01 3.83
CA VAL A 238 0.20 6.82 4.23
C VAL A 238 -0.14 7.63 5.47
N MET A 239 0.69 7.49 6.50
CA MET A 239 0.61 8.29 7.72
C MET A 239 1.23 9.68 7.51
N PRO A 240 0.56 10.75 7.99
CA PRO A 240 1.14 12.08 8.03
C PRO A 240 2.48 12.13 8.77
N VAL A 241 3.36 13.06 8.39
CA VAL A 241 4.64 13.27 9.07
C VAL A 241 4.43 13.81 10.48
N ALA A 242 3.39 14.61 10.70
CA ALA A 242 3.05 15.19 12.00
C ALA A 242 2.67 14.16 13.09
N LEU A 243 2.58 12.88 12.75
CA LEU A 243 2.29 11.77 13.65
C LEU A 243 3.50 10.89 13.96
N ARG A 244 4.68 11.24 13.41
CA ARG A 244 5.90 10.43 13.56
C ARG A 244 6.70 10.78 14.82
N ASP A 245 6.26 11.82 15.54
CA ASP A 245 6.86 12.36 16.76
C ASP A 245 6.07 11.95 18.00
#